data_AF-A0A2V8RJ80-F1
#
_entry.id   AF-A0A2V8RJ80-F1
#
_cell.length_a   1.000
_cell.length_b   1.000
_cell.length_c   1.000
_cell.angle_alpha   90.00
_cell.angle_beta   90.00
_cell.angle_gamma   90.00
#
_symmetry.space_group_name_H-M   'P 1'
#
loop_
_entity.id
_entity.type
_entity.pdbx_description
1 polymer ?
#
loop_
_entity_poly.entity_id
_entity_poly.type
_entity_poly.pdbx_seq_one_letter_code
_entity_poly.pdbx_strand_id
1 'polypeptide(L)'
;MWPEKIDAAFNLDLDKVYFFRGGEYALYSLSADKVSDGYPRPIKGNWKGLWADNLDAAVNWNNGKAYFFKGSEYIRYDLAADRADQGYPKPIKESWKGVWSEGIDTVVNFNSKRAYFFKGDEYIRYDVAADQADLGYPLPIADFWLGLAPLKKTTAFDPAKHGFHFANSFEINPRLFGVTDLKSWGLGLCGGMCLAALDRFNAHTPIPALDHPPAQKCPELDLFWELFGRLVVTLFPVAWLRI
;
A
#
# COMPACT_ATOMS: atom_id res chain seq x y z
N MET A 1 -9.96 6.39 -14.46
CA MET A 1 -10.40 5.31 -13.55
C MET A 1 -11.53 5.84 -12.69
N TRP A 2 -12.37 4.97 -12.11
CA TRP A 2 -13.50 5.41 -11.28
C TRP A 2 -13.06 6.39 -10.19
N PRO A 3 -13.77 7.52 -9.99
CA PRO A 3 -13.38 8.55 -9.01
C PRO A 3 -13.68 8.19 -7.55
N GLU A 4 -14.26 7.02 -7.29
CA GLU A 4 -14.78 6.58 -5.99
C GLU A 4 -14.09 5.30 -5.50
N LYS A 5 -14.58 4.72 -4.40
CA LYS A 5 -14.10 3.48 -3.80
C LYS A 5 -14.14 2.33 -4.83
N ILE A 6 -13.06 1.56 -4.87
CA ILE A 6 -12.95 0.29 -5.57
C ILE A 6 -13.28 -0.83 -4.60
N ASP A 7 -13.95 -1.87 -5.09
CA ASP A 7 -14.42 -2.96 -4.24
C ASP A 7 -13.31 -4.00 -4.06
N ALA A 8 -12.60 -4.36 -5.13
CA ALA A 8 -11.47 -5.28 -5.07
C ALA A 8 -10.42 -4.96 -6.15
N ALA A 9 -9.16 -5.35 -5.92
CA ALA A 9 -8.11 -5.25 -6.91
C ALA A 9 -7.06 -6.35 -6.74
N PHE A 10 -6.41 -6.77 -7.82
CA PHE A 10 -5.23 -7.63 -7.74
C PHE A 10 -4.27 -7.44 -8.92
N ASN A 11 -2.98 -7.66 -8.67
CA ASN A 11 -1.95 -7.66 -9.72
C ASN A 11 -2.01 -8.96 -10.54
N LEU A 12 -2.26 -8.84 -11.84
CA LEU A 12 -2.14 -9.96 -12.77
C LEU A 12 -0.68 -10.34 -12.98
N ASP A 13 0.17 -9.33 -13.20
CA ASP A 13 1.61 -9.43 -13.37
C ASP A 13 2.32 -8.16 -12.83
N LEU A 14 3.58 -7.93 -13.21
CA LEU A 14 4.36 -6.77 -12.75
C LEU A 14 3.89 -5.43 -13.33
N ASP A 15 3.13 -5.42 -14.42
CA ASP A 15 2.62 -4.21 -15.07
C ASP A 15 1.10 -4.06 -14.92
N LYS A 16 0.37 -5.17 -14.86
CA LYS A 16 -1.09 -5.18 -15.01
C LYS A 16 -1.82 -5.40 -13.71
N VAL A 17 -2.80 -4.54 -13.45
CA VAL A 17 -3.68 -4.62 -12.28
C VAL A 17 -5.14 -4.68 -12.73
N TYR A 18 -5.89 -5.66 -12.23
CA TYR A 18 -7.35 -5.64 -12.34
C TYR A 18 -7.96 -4.89 -11.18
N PHE A 19 -8.87 -3.97 -11.49
CA PHE A 19 -9.68 -3.24 -10.54
C PHE A 19 -11.15 -3.57 -10.76
N PHE A 20 -11.89 -3.84 -9.69
CA PHE A 20 -13.30 -4.25 -9.71
C PHE A 20 -14.16 -3.24 -8.97
N ARG A 21 -15.27 -2.83 -9.57
CA ARG A 21 -16.23 -1.92 -8.95
C ARG A 21 -17.64 -2.20 -9.44
N GLY A 22 -18.58 -2.38 -8.52
CA GLY A 22 -19.95 -2.77 -8.82
C GLY A 22 -19.95 -4.04 -9.67
N GLY A 23 -20.62 -3.98 -10.82
CA GLY A 23 -20.66 -5.08 -11.79
C GLY A 23 -19.62 -4.99 -12.90
N GLU A 24 -18.60 -4.15 -12.76
CA GLU A 24 -17.59 -3.87 -13.79
C GLU A 24 -16.15 -4.10 -13.30
N TYR A 25 -15.23 -4.27 -14.25
CA TYR A 25 -13.81 -4.35 -13.99
C TYR A 25 -13.00 -3.58 -15.04
N ALA A 26 -11.82 -3.09 -14.66
CA ALA A 26 -10.88 -2.38 -15.51
C ALA A 26 -9.49 -2.99 -15.40
N LEU A 27 -8.75 -3.02 -16.51
CA LEU A 27 -7.34 -3.42 -16.54
C LEU A 27 -6.46 -2.18 -16.63
N TYR A 28 -5.61 -1.96 -15.64
CA TYR A 28 -4.65 -0.86 -15.60
C TYR A 28 -3.25 -1.33 -15.96
N SER A 29 -2.51 -0.51 -16.69
CA SER A 29 -1.07 -0.69 -16.92
C SER A 29 -0.31 0.33 -16.09
N LEU A 30 0.56 -0.17 -15.20
CA LEU A 30 1.38 0.63 -14.30
C LEU A 30 2.44 1.41 -15.07
N SER A 31 3.10 0.77 -16.04
CA SER A 31 4.15 1.42 -16.85
C SER A 31 3.61 2.52 -17.76
N ALA A 32 2.40 2.33 -18.29
CA ALA A 32 1.75 3.33 -19.14
C ALA A 32 0.90 4.34 -18.34
N ASP A 33 0.77 4.14 -17.03
CA ASP A 33 -0.05 4.93 -16.12
C ASP A 33 -1.46 5.22 -16.68
N LYS A 34 -2.09 4.16 -17.23
CA LYS A 34 -3.41 4.28 -17.86
C LYS A 34 -4.25 3.02 -17.78
N VAL A 35 -5.56 3.21 -17.83
CA VAL A 35 -6.52 2.13 -18.10
C VAL A 35 -6.33 1.66 -19.55
N SER A 36 -6.28 0.34 -19.73
CA SER A 36 -6.15 -0.30 -21.04
C SER A 36 -7.38 -0.03 -21.91
N ASP A 37 -7.18 0.04 -23.23
CA ASP A 37 -8.26 0.34 -24.16
C ASP A 37 -9.36 -0.73 -24.13
N GLY A 38 -10.62 -0.30 -24.22
CA GLY A 38 -11.79 -1.18 -24.17
C GLY A 38 -12.21 -1.61 -22.76
N TYR A 39 -11.77 -0.90 -21.72
CA TYR A 39 -12.25 -1.00 -20.34
C TYR A 39 -12.94 0.30 -19.90
N PRO A 40 -13.84 0.26 -18.90
CA PRO A 40 -14.26 -0.92 -18.12
C PRO A 40 -15.12 -1.91 -18.92
N ARG A 41 -15.24 -3.14 -18.40
CA ARG A 41 -16.07 -4.22 -18.96
C ARG A 41 -16.95 -4.83 -17.86
N PRO A 42 -18.10 -5.42 -18.20
CA PRO A 42 -18.94 -6.10 -17.21
C PRO A 42 -18.24 -7.36 -16.68
N ILE A 43 -18.32 -7.61 -15.38
CA ILE A 43 -17.82 -8.85 -14.78
C ILE A 43 -18.62 -10.04 -15.33
N LYS A 44 -19.96 -9.89 -15.37
CA LYS A 44 -20.87 -10.87 -15.94
C LYS A 44 -20.50 -11.20 -17.38
N GLY A 45 -20.22 -12.48 -17.63
CA GLY A 45 -19.86 -13.01 -18.96
C GLY A 45 -18.38 -12.94 -19.30
N ASN A 46 -17.60 -12.06 -18.66
CA ASN A 46 -16.14 -11.99 -18.86
C ASN A 46 -15.36 -12.78 -17.79
N TRP A 47 -15.91 -12.96 -16.58
CA TRP A 47 -15.32 -13.78 -15.53
C TRP A 47 -16.19 -15.02 -15.27
N LYS A 48 -15.87 -16.14 -15.93
CA LYS A 48 -16.75 -17.31 -15.97
C LYS A 48 -16.85 -17.98 -14.60
N GLY A 49 -18.05 -17.98 -14.02
CA GLY A 49 -18.30 -18.58 -12.71
C GLY A 49 -17.92 -17.69 -11.52
N LEU A 50 -17.46 -16.44 -11.75
CA LEU A 50 -17.32 -15.44 -10.69
C LEU A 50 -18.68 -14.76 -10.42
N TRP A 51 -18.86 -14.21 -9.21
CA TRP A 51 -20.02 -13.34 -8.93
C TRP A 51 -20.03 -12.13 -9.87
N ALA A 52 -21.22 -11.68 -10.24
CA ALA A 52 -21.39 -10.62 -11.23
C ALA A 52 -21.12 -9.21 -10.70
N ASP A 53 -21.04 -9.02 -9.39
CA ASP A 53 -20.84 -7.72 -8.72
C ASP A 53 -20.37 -7.87 -7.27
N ASN A 54 -20.09 -6.72 -6.62
CA ASN A 54 -19.91 -6.56 -5.17
C ASN A 54 -18.92 -7.56 -4.58
N LEU A 55 -17.69 -7.57 -5.11
CA LEU A 55 -16.59 -8.38 -4.58
C LEU A 55 -15.97 -7.64 -3.40
N ASP A 56 -15.72 -8.31 -2.28
CA ASP A 56 -15.13 -7.65 -1.11
C ASP A 56 -13.60 -7.58 -1.20
N ALA A 57 -12.97 -8.61 -1.77
CA ALA A 57 -11.53 -8.65 -1.97
C ALA A 57 -11.14 -9.58 -3.13
N ALA A 58 -9.97 -9.34 -3.71
CA ALA A 58 -9.37 -10.21 -4.71
C ALA A 58 -7.86 -10.29 -4.49
N VAL A 59 -7.26 -11.45 -4.76
CA VAL A 59 -5.81 -11.63 -4.63
C VAL A 59 -5.29 -12.66 -5.63
N ASN A 60 -4.18 -12.35 -6.30
CA ASN A 60 -3.42 -13.32 -7.04
C ASN A 60 -2.55 -14.13 -6.08
N TRP A 61 -2.72 -15.45 -6.08
CA TRP A 61 -1.98 -16.33 -5.17
C TRP A 61 -0.60 -16.73 -5.71
N ASN A 62 -0.24 -16.25 -6.90
CA ASN A 62 1.02 -16.53 -7.58
C ASN A 62 1.27 -18.04 -7.82
N ASN A 63 0.21 -18.82 -7.88
CA ASN A 63 0.23 -20.26 -8.21
C ASN A 63 -0.65 -20.58 -9.43
N GLY A 64 -0.91 -19.58 -10.27
CA GLY A 64 -1.84 -19.65 -11.39
C GLY A 64 -3.32 -19.48 -11.00
N LYS A 65 -3.62 -19.25 -9.72
CA LYS A 65 -4.97 -18.99 -9.23
C LYS A 65 -5.11 -17.58 -8.65
N ALA A 66 -6.26 -16.99 -8.88
CA ALA A 66 -6.74 -15.83 -8.13
C ALA A 66 -7.86 -16.27 -7.18
N TYR A 67 -7.97 -15.59 -6.04
CA TYR A 67 -9.01 -15.85 -5.05
C TYR A 67 -9.84 -14.59 -4.87
N PHE A 68 -11.16 -14.74 -4.90
CA PHE A 68 -12.14 -13.67 -4.76
C PHE A 68 -13.00 -13.94 -3.54
N PHE A 69 -13.26 -12.92 -2.73
CA PHE A 69 -14.03 -13.02 -1.49
C PHE A 69 -15.31 -12.19 -1.61
N LYS A 70 -16.42 -12.71 -1.07
CA LYS A 70 -17.71 -12.02 -0.98
C LYS A 70 -18.52 -12.58 0.19
N GLY A 71 -18.90 -11.72 1.13
CA GLY A 71 -19.58 -12.09 2.36
C GLY A 71 -18.78 -13.13 3.13
N SER A 72 -19.39 -14.29 3.38
CA SER A 72 -18.79 -15.42 4.09
C SER A 72 -18.16 -16.48 3.16
N GLU A 73 -18.06 -16.20 1.87
CA GLU A 73 -17.65 -17.14 0.84
C GLU A 73 -16.45 -16.65 0.03
N TYR A 74 -15.78 -17.58 -0.64
CA TYR A 74 -14.73 -17.27 -1.61
C TYR A 74 -14.80 -18.16 -2.85
N ILE A 75 -14.24 -17.68 -3.96
CA ILE A 75 -14.08 -18.39 -5.23
C ILE A 75 -12.59 -18.48 -5.56
N ARG A 76 -12.12 -19.67 -5.94
CA ARG A 76 -10.81 -19.83 -6.58
C ARG A 76 -10.98 -19.85 -8.11
N TYR A 77 -10.30 -18.94 -8.78
CA TYR A 77 -10.35 -18.74 -10.22
C TYR A 77 -9.04 -19.20 -10.87
N ASP A 78 -9.16 -20.02 -11.91
CA ASP A 78 -8.04 -20.41 -12.75
C ASP A 78 -7.76 -19.33 -13.80
N LEU A 79 -6.60 -18.67 -13.68
CA LEU A 79 -6.23 -17.58 -14.59
C LEU A 79 -5.91 -18.08 -16.00
N ALA A 80 -5.43 -19.32 -16.15
CA ALA A 80 -5.08 -19.89 -17.45
C ALA A 80 -6.30 -20.46 -18.17
N ALA A 81 -7.19 -21.13 -17.45
CA ALA A 81 -8.44 -21.66 -18.00
C ALA A 81 -9.55 -20.61 -18.12
N ASP A 82 -9.34 -19.41 -17.56
CA ASP A 82 -10.28 -18.29 -17.54
C ASP A 82 -11.68 -18.71 -17.05
N ARG A 83 -11.70 -19.34 -15.86
CA ARG A 83 -12.92 -19.76 -15.17
C ARG A 83 -12.70 -20.05 -13.68
N ALA A 84 -13.77 -19.95 -12.90
CA ALA A 84 -13.84 -20.49 -11.55
C ALA A 84 -13.60 -22.01 -11.55
N ASP A 85 -12.85 -22.49 -10.57
CA ASP A 85 -12.69 -23.93 -10.34
C ASP A 85 -14.04 -24.57 -9.98
N GLN A 86 -14.21 -25.86 -10.28
CA GLN A 86 -15.42 -26.59 -9.90
C GLN A 86 -15.57 -26.71 -8.38
N GLY A 87 -16.81 -26.63 -7.89
CA GLY A 87 -17.13 -26.75 -6.46
C GLY A 87 -16.93 -25.46 -5.66
N TYR A 88 -16.85 -24.32 -6.34
CA TYR A 88 -16.90 -22.98 -5.74
C TYR A 88 -18.26 -22.30 -6.03
N PRO A 89 -18.72 -21.35 -5.20
CA PRO A 89 -18.04 -20.80 -4.01
C PRO A 89 -17.94 -21.79 -2.84
N LYS A 90 -17.04 -21.50 -1.89
CA LYS A 90 -16.86 -22.25 -0.64
C LYS A 90 -16.86 -21.33 0.58
N PRO A 91 -17.24 -21.83 1.78
CA PRO A 91 -17.17 -21.04 3.01
C PRO A 91 -15.74 -20.63 3.36
N ILE A 92 -15.54 -19.38 3.76
CA ILE A 92 -14.21 -18.89 4.19
C ILE A 92 -13.74 -19.64 5.43
N LYS A 93 -14.65 -19.81 6.41
CA LYS A 93 -14.38 -20.43 7.72
C LYS A 93 -13.71 -21.80 7.64
N GLU A 94 -14.04 -22.60 6.63
CA GLU A 94 -13.55 -23.97 6.48
C GLU A 94 -12.19 -24.04 5.78
N SER A 95 -11.92 -23.09 4.88
CA SER A 95 -10.73 -23.11 4.02
C SER A 95 -9.60 -22.21 4.51
N TRP A 96 -9.91 -21.08 5.17
CA TRP A 96 -8.93 -20.06 5.57
C TRP A 96 -8.74 -20.08 7.09
N LYS A 97 -7.95 -21.03 7.58
CA LYS A 97 -7.80 -21.30 9.02
C LYS A 97 -7.27 -20.07 9.75
N GLY A 98 -8.02 -19.61 10.75
CA GLY A 98 -7.65 -18.46 11.58
C GLY A 98 -7.83 -17.09 10.92
N VAL A 99 -8.42 -17.01 9.72
CA VAL A 99 -8.92 -15.76 9.12
C VAL A 99 -10.37 -15.53 9.56
N TRP A 100 -10.84 -14.27 9.59
CA TRP A 100 -12.26 -13.96 9.80
C TRP A 100 -13.14 -14.72 8.81
N SER A 101 -14.31 -15.18 9.27
CA SER A 101 -15.24 -15.94 8.43
C SER A 101 -16.00 -15.10 7.40
N GLU A 102 -15.97 -13.77 7.52
CA GLU A 102 -16.64 -12.83 6.63
C GLU A 102 -16.12 -11.39 6.83
N GLY A 103 -16.45 -10.50 5.90
CA GLY A 103 -16.15 -9.06 5.97
C GLY A 103 -14.67 -8.76 5.81
N ILE A 104 -14.00 -9.44 4.90
CA ILE A 104 -12.60 -9.18 4.52
C ILE A 104 -12.61 -7.99 3.57
N ASP A 105 -11.95 -6.89 3.92
CA ASP A 105 -11.93 -5.67 3.11
C ASP A 105 -10.90 -5.71 1.97
N THR A 106 -9.77 -6.39 2.17
CA THR A 106 -8.77 -6.63 1.12
C THR A 106 -7.79 -7.73 1.54
N VAL A 107 -7.09 -8.30 0.58
CA VAL A 107 -6.05 -9.31 0.80
C VAL A 107 -4.83 -9.01 -0.07
N VAL A 108 -3.65 -8.96 0.56
CA VAL A 108 -2.38 -8.75 -0.14
C VAL A 108 -1.52 -10.01 -0.02
N ASN A 109 -1.19 -10.62 -1.15
CA ASN A 109 -0.19 -11.68 -1.20
C ASN A 109 1.20 -11.06 -1.31
N PHE A 110 2.00 -11.18 -0.25
CA PHE A 110 3.37 -10.74 -0.22
C PHE A 110 4.29 -11.92 -0.51
N ASN A 111 5.02 -11.82 -1.62
CA ASN A 111 6.07 -12.75 -2.06
C ASN A 111 5.71 -14.25 -2.07
N SER A 112 4.43 -14.61 -2.11
CA SER A 112 3.93 -15.98 -2.09
C SER A 112 4.26 -16.76 -0.80
N LYS A 113 4.78 -16.11 0.24
CA LYS A 113 5.04 -16.74 1.56
C LYS A 113 4.11 -16.24 2.64
N ARG A 114 3.65 -14.99 2.54
CA ARG A 114 2.76 -14.38 3.52
C ARG A 114 1.62 -13.68 2.80
N ALA A 115 0.39 -13.95 3.21
CA ALA A 115 -0.74 -13.13 2.82
C ALA A 115 -1.21 -12.28 4.02
N TYR A 116 -1.72 -11.09 3.75
CA TYR A 116 -2.23 -10.18 4.76
C TYR A 116 -3.69 -9.89 4.45
N PHE A 117 -4.57 -10.31 5.35
CA PHE A 117 -6.00 -10.06 5.29
C PHE A 117 -6.31 -8.84 6.13
N PHE A 118 -7.08 -7.90 5.60
CA PHE A 118 -7.42 -6.66 6.28
C PHE A 118 -8.92 -6.59 6.53
N LYS A 119 -9.30 -6.06 7.69
CA LYS A 119 -10.69 -5.82 8.09
C LYS A 119 -10.75 -4.66 9.07
N GLY A 120 -11.46 -3.60 8.71
CA GLY A 120 -11.53 -2.38 9.51
C GLY A 120 -10.14 -1.78 9.76
N ASP A 121 -9.77 -1.64 11.02
CA ASP A 121 -8.48 -1.13 11.49
C ASP A 121 -7.50 -2.24 11.90
N GLU A 122 -7.79 -3.49 11.55
CA GLU A 122 -7.01 -4.67 11.90
C GLU A 122 -6.54 -5.46 10.67
N TYR A 123 -5.50 -6.27 10.87
CA TYR A 123 -5.03 -7.21 9.86
C TYR A 123 -4.65 -8.57 10.47
N ILE A 124 -4.70 -9.62 9.66
CA ILE A 124 -4.24 -10.98 9.97
C ILE A 124 -3.13 -11.34 8.99
N ARG A 125 -2.02 -11.87 9.50
CA ARG A 125 -0.96 -12.46 8.67
C ARG A 125 -1.19 -13.97 8.52
N TYR A 126 -1.14 -14.45 7.29
CA TYR A 126 -1.37 -15.83 6.90
C TYR A 126 -0.09 -16.45 6.34
N ASP A 127 0.29 -17.62 6.86
CA ASP A 127 1.39 -18.41 6.32
C ASP A 127 0.86 -19.27 5.15
N VAL A 128 1.31 -18.94 3.94
CA VAL A 128 0.86 -19.60 2.71
C VAL A 128 1.28 -21.08 2.66
N ALA A 129 2.43 -21.43 3.23
CA ALA A 129 2.93 -22.80 3.21
C ALA A 129 2.27 -23.67 4.30
N ALA A 130 2.03 -23.09 5.48
CA ALA A 130 1.32 -23.78 6.56
C ALA A 130 -0.22 -23.81 6.36
N ASP A 131 -0.73 -23.00 5.43
CA ASP A 131 -2.14 -22.85 5.13
C ASP A 131 -2.98 -22.52 6.38
N GLN A 132 -2.50 -21.52 7.13
CA GLN A 132 -3.17 -20.99 8.33
C GLN A 132 -2.66 -19.59 8.71
N ALA A 133 -3.47 -18.85 9.45
CA ALA A 133 -3.08 -17.62 10.11
C ALA A 133 -1.97 -17.87 11.15
N ASP A 134 -1.05 -16.92 11.27
CA ASP A 134 -0.06 -16.91 12.34
C ASP A 134 -0.74 -16.67 13.69
N LEU A 135 -0.15 -17.18 14.77
CA LEU A 135 -0.63 -16.92 16.13
C LEU A 135 -0.44 -15.45 16.53
N GLY A 136 -1.36 -14.94 17.35
CA GLY A 136 -1.29 -13.56 17.89
C GLY A 136 -1.94 -12.50 17.01
N TYR A 137 -2.66 -12.90 15.96
CA TYR A 137 -3.49 -12.04 15.13
C TYR A 137 -4.97 -12.13 15.51
N PRO A 138 -5.82 -11.13 15.21
CA PRO A 138 -5.49 -9.89 14.48
C PRO A 138 -4.63 -8.89 15.27
N LEU A 139 -3.96 -7.99 14.53
CA LEU A 139 -3.22 -6.85 15.10
C LEU A 139 -3.69 -5.53 14.48
N PRO A 140 -3.57 -4.39 15.20
CA PRO A 140 -3.93 -3.09 14.68
C PRO A 140 -3.08 -2.69 13.47
N ILE A 141 -3.70 -2.18 12.40
CA ILE A 141 -2.99 -1.64 11.23
C ILE A 141 -2.10 -0.46 11.65
N ALA A 142 -2.63 0.42 12.53
CA ALA A 142 -1.97 1.67 12.90
C ALA A 142 -0.57 1.48 13.51
N ASP A 143 -0.37 0.37 14.23
CA ASP A 143 0.87 0.10 14.96
C ASP A 143 1.94 -0.59 14.10
N PHE A 144 1.53 -1.30 13.05
CA PHE A 144 2.42 -2.17 12.26
C PHE A 144 2.52 -1.79 10.78
N TRP A 145 1.59 -0.96 10.28
CA TRP A 145 1.57 -0.42 8.92
C TRP A 145 1.61 1.12 8.98
N LEU A 146 2.76 1.67 9.39
CA LEU A 146 2.95 3.10 9.68
C LEU A 146 2.63 4.05 8.49
N GLY A 147 2.62 3.53 7.25
CA GLY A 147 2.19 4.28 6.05
C GLY A 147 0.69 4.20 5.73
N LEU A 148 -0.05 3.30 6.37
CA LEU A 148 -1.50 3.10 6.22
C LEU A 148 -2.30 3.59 7.44
N ALA A 149 -1.63 3.75 8.59
CA ALA A 149 -2.22 4.49 9.70
C ALA A 149 -2.68 5.86 9.17
N PRO A 150 -3.93 6.29 9.41
CA PRO A 150 -4.30 7.66 9.08
C PRO A 150 -3.30 8.55 9.82
N LEU A 151 -2.41 9.20 9.06
CA LEU A 151 -1.47 10.15 9.62
C LEU A 151 -2.32 11.13 10.41
N LYS A 152 -2.23 11.06 11.74
CA LYS A 152 -2.88 12.03 12.59
C LYS A 152 -2.38 13.37 12.09
N LYS A 153 -3.27 14.21 11.60
CA LYS A 153 -2.91 15.52 11.07
C LYS A 153 -2.38 16.33 12.26
N THR A 154 -1.07 16.27 12.52
CA THR A 154 -0.43 16.89 13.68
C THR A 154 -0.22 18.39 13.46
N THR A 155 -0.38 18.85 12.22
CA THR A 155 -0.24 20.26 11.86
C THR A 155 -1.42 20.72 10.98
N ALA A 156 -1.69 22.02 10.99
CA ALA A 156 -2.64 22.65 10.06
C ALA A 156 -2.05 22.82 8.64
N PHE A 157 -0.84 22.33 8.38
CA PHE A 157 -0.13 22.52 7.13
C PHE A 157 -0.77 21.71 5.99
N ASP A 158 -1.10 22.43 4.92
CA ASP A 158 -1.66 21.94 3.65
C ASP A 158 -0.72 22.40 2.52
N PRO A 159 0.10 21.50 1.93
CA PRO A 159 1.11 21.86 0.94
C PRO A 159 0.54 22.55 -0.30
N ALA A 160 -0.70 22.20 -0.69
CA ALA A 160 -1.36 22.77 -1.86
C ALA A 160 -1.84 24.21 -1.64
N LYS A 161 -2.05 24.61 -0.38
CA LYS A 161 -2.48 25.97 0.01
C LYS A 161 -1.35 26.86 0.49
N HIS A 162 -0.41 26.30 1.26
CA HIS A 162 0.63 27.08 1.92
C HIS A 162 1.92 27.17 1.09
N GLY A 163 2.11 26.28 0.11
CA GLY A 163 3.35 26.18 -0.65
C GLY A 163 4.55 25.75 0.20
N PHE A 164 5.66 25.39 -0.45
CA PHE A 164 6.93 25.13 0.23
C PHE A 164 7.84 26.35 0.12
N HIS A 165 7.54 27.40 0.89
CA HIS A 165 8.36 28.61 0.95
C HIS A 165 9.33 28.53 2.13
N PHE A 166 10.35 27.68 2.03
CA PHE A 166 11.45 27.69 2.98
C PHE A 166 12.50 28.71 2.53
N ALA A 167 12.73 29.76 3.33
CA ALA A 167 13.94 30.56 3.20
C ALA A 167 15.10 29.72 3.75
N ASN A 168 15.88 29.10 2.85
CA ASN A 168 17.03 28.31 3.23
C ASN A 168 18.17 29.25 3.65
N SER A 169 18.34 29.45 4.95
CA SER A 169 19.39 30.31 5.52
C SER A 169 20.62 29.53 6.01
N PHE A 170 20.69 28.23 5.74
CA PHE A 170 21.86 27.42 6.10
C PHE A 170 22.95 27.58 5.03
N GLU A 171 24.18 27.91 5.44
CA GLU A 171 25.34 27.79 4.56
C GLU A 171 25.61 26.31 4.29
N ILE A 172 25.16 25.82 3.13
CA ILE A 172 25.51 24.47 2.68
C ILE A 172 26.98 24.50 2.29
N ASN A 173 27.82 23.69 2.96
CA ASN A 173 29.20 23.45 2.55
C ASN A 173 29.25 22.21 1.63
N PRO A 174 29.25 22.38 0.29
CA PRO A 174 29.14 21.27 -0.66
C PRO A 174 30.35 20.32 -0.61
N ARG A 175 31.49 20.78 -0.05
CA ARG A 175 32.71 19.96 0.10
C ARG A 175 32.52 18.77 1.03
N LEU A 176 31.55 18.80 1.94
CA LEU A 176 31.28 17.69 2.87
C LEU A 176 30.84 16.40 2.15
N PHE A 177 30.31 16.52 0.92
CA PHE A 177 29.79 15.39 0.13
C PHE A 177 30.59 15.16 -1.17
N GLY A 178 31.78 15.75 -1.28
CA GLY A 178 32.61 15.63 -2.50
C GLY A 178 32.03 16.32 -3.73
N VAL A 179 31.02 17.18 -3.56
CA VAL A 179 30.38 17.93 -4.65
C VAL A 179 30.94 19.36 -4.63
N THR A 180 31.30 19.88 -5.80
CA THR A 180 31.86 21.23 -5.93
C THR A 180 30.82 22.28 -6.28
N ASP A 181 29.71 21.87 -6.90
CA ASP A 181 28.60 22.74 -7.29
C ASP A 181 27.24 22.06 -7.07
N LEU A 182 26.42 22.64 -6.18
CA LEU A 182 25.06 22.21 -5.88
C LEU A 182 24.11 22.29 -7.08
N LYS A 183 24.38 23.13 -8.09
CA LYS A 183 23.54 23.23 -9.31
C LYS A 183 23.65 21.99 -10.20
N SER A 184 24.73 21.23 -10.06
CA SER A 184 24.97 19.98 -10.79
C SER A 184 24.48 18.75 -10.02
N TRP A 185 23.98 18.93 -8.80
CA TRP A 185 23.55 17.84 -7.94
C TRP A 185 22.11 17.43 -8.28
N GLY A 186 21.97 16.34 -9.05
CA GLY A 186 20.68 15.84 -9.53
C GLY A 186 19.80 15.14 -8.49
N LEU A 187 20.25 15.04 -7.24
CA LEU A 187 19.47 14.52 -6.12
C LEU A 187 19.08 15.72 -5.26
N GLY A 188 17.83 16.17 -5.38
CA GLY A 188 17.32 17.25 -4.53
C GLY A 188 17.55 16.94 -3.05
N LEU A 189 17.79 17.97 -2.24
CA LEU A 189 17.82 17.85 -0.77
C LEU A 189 16.52 17.14 -0.36
N CYS A 190 16.65 15.91 0.12
CA CYS A 190 15.56 14.98 0.28
C CYS A 190 14.45 15.61 1.13
N GLY A 191 13.31 15.94 0.51
CA GLY A 191 12.27 16.84 1.07
C GLY A 191 11.71 16.42 2.43
N GLY A 192 11.83 15.12 2.77
CA GLY A 192 11.53 14.60 4.11
C GLY A 192 12.37 15.22 5.22
N MET A 193 13.63 15.59 4.94
CA MET A 193 14.50 16.26 5.92
C MET A 193 14.08 17.69 6.21
N CYS A 194 13.59 18.41 5.21
CA CYS A 194 13.06 19.77 5.40
C CYS A 194 11.80 19.76 6.27
N LEU A 195 10.94 18.75 6.10
CA LEU A 195 9.70 18.62 6.86
C LEU A 195 9.93 18.24 8.33
N ALA A 196 10.85 17.32 8.64
CA ALA A 196 11.13 17.00 10.04
C ALA A 196 11.83 18.16 10.76
N ALA A 197 12.69 18.91 10.06
CA ALA A 197 13.29 20.13 10.61
C ALA A 197 12.23 21.20 10.95
N LEU A 198 11.23 21.38 10.06
CA LEU A 198 10.11 22.31 10.30
C LEU A 198 9.26 21.89 11.50
N ASP A 199 8.95 20.61 11.65
CA ASP A 199 8.13 20.11 12.75
C ASP A 199 8.79 20.33 14.12
N ARG A 200 10.11 20.09 14.22
CA ARG A 200 10.86 20.35 15.45
C ARG A 200 10.96 21.84 15.76
N PHE A 201 11.10 22.68 14.73
CA PHE A 201 11.05 24.14 14.88
C PHE A 201 9.71 24.60 15.45
N ASN A 202 8.59 24.11 14.90
CA ASN A 202 7.25 24.45 15.37
C ASN A 202 6.94 23.89 16.77
N ALA A 203 7.53 22.75 17.12
CA ALA A 203 7.38 22.14 18.45
C ALA A 203 8.33 22.72 19.51
N HIS A 204 9.20 23.68 19.15
CA HIS A 204 10.28 24.20 20.00
C HIS A 204 11.15 23.11 20.63
N THR A 205 11.28 21.96 19.95
CA THR A 205 12.09 20.84 20.41
C THR A 205 13.50 20.94 19.86
N PRO A 206 14.55 20.74 20.67
CA PRO A 206 15.93 20.78 20.19
C PRO A 206 16.18 19.71 19.12
N ILE A 207 17.07 20.04 18.19
CA ILE A 207 17.59 19.10 17.19
C ILE A 207 18.50 18.11 17.92
N PRO A 208 18.28 16.79 17.80
CA PRO A 208 19.17 15.81 18.41
C PRO A 208 20.58 15.95 17.86
N ALA A 209 21.59 15.88 18.73
CA ALA A 209 22.97 15.81 18.28
C ALA A 209 23.18 14.45 17.58
N LEU A 210 23.38 14.46 16.26
CA LEU A 210 23.84 13.29 15.52
C LEU A 210 25.37 13.29 15.53
N ASP A 211 25.98 12.60 16.49
CA ASP A 211 27.42 12.37 16.55
C ASP A 211 27.84 11.06 15.83
N HIS A 212 26.89 10.37 15.19
CA HIS A 212 27.14 9.18 14.38
C HIS A 212 26.14 9.06 13.21
N PRO A 213 26.51 8.40 12.09
CA PRO A 213 25.64 8.22 10.94
C PRO A 213 24.42 7.34 11.26
N PRO A 214 23.25 7.58 10.63
CA PRO A 214 21.97 6.99 11.04
C PRO A 214 21.83 5.46 10.86
N ALA A 215 22.82 4.81 10.25
CA ALA A 215 22.71 3.42 9.82
C ALA A 215 23.06 2.38 10.91
N GLN A 216 23.48 2.79 12.11
CA GLN A 216 23.94 1.86 13.14
C GLN A 216 23.20 2.08 14.47
N LYS A 217 22.17 1.25 14.69
CA LYS A 217 21.51 0.91 15.97
C LYS A 217 21.66 1.97 17.08
N CYS A 218 20.83 3.00 17.04
CA CYS A 218 20.62 3.88 18.18
C CYS A 218 19.17 3.85 18.67
N PRO A 219 18.93 3.87 19.99
CA PRO A 219 17.58 4.00 20.55
C PRO A 219 16.92 5.35 20.21
N GLU A 220 17.65 6.34 19.68
CA GLU A 220 17.14 7.61 19.12
C GLU A 220 16.61 7.52 17.67
N LEU A 221 16.30 6.31 17.18
CA LEU A 221 15.81 6.00 15.82
C LEU A 221 14.51 6.73 15.40
N ASP A 222 13.81 7.43 16.29
CA ASP A 222 12.59 8.19 15.99
C ASP A 222 12.81 9.23 14.87
N LEU A 223 13.94 9.95 14.91
CA LEU A 223 14.18 11.02 13.93
C LEU A 223 14.47 10.42 12.54
N PHE A 224 15.26 9.35 12.47
CA PHE A 224 15.57 8.72 11.18
C PHE A 224 14.30 8.14 10.54
N TRP A 225 13.42 7.50 11.31
CA TRP A 225 12.14 6.98 10.81
C TRP A 225 11.12 8.08 10.50
N GLU A 226 11.08 9.20 11.24
CA GLU A 226 10.31 10.40 10.88
C GLU A 226 10.77 10.98 9.54
N LEU A 227 12.08 11.13 9.38
CA LEU A 227 12.71 11.69 8.18
C LEU A 227 12.47 10.78 6.96
N PHE A 228 12.67 9.46 7.09
CA PHE A 228 12.46 8.49 6.01
C PHE A 228 10.98 8.25 5.71
N GLY A 229 10.13 8.13 6.74
CA GLY A 229 8.69 7.99 6.57
C GLY A 229 8.11 9.18 5.81
N ARG A 230 8.54 10.41 6.14
CA ARG A 230 8.13 11.61 5.38
C ARG A 230 8.75 11.68 4.00
N LEU A 231 9.97 11.20 3.83
CA LEU A 231 10.62 11.14 2.52
C LEU A 231 9.83 10.26 1.54
N VAL A 232 9.32 9.11 2.00
CA VAL A 232 8.44 8.26 1.20
C VAL A 232 7.13 9.00 0.86
N VAL A 233 6.54 9.73 1.81
CA VAL A 233 5.29 10.48 1.56
C VAL A 233 5.47 11.74 0.68
N THR A 234 6.68 12.33 0.63
CA THR A 234 6.96 13.53 -0.17
C THR A 234 7.60 13.26 -1.53
N LEU A 235 8.43 12.23 -1.68
CA LEU A 235 9.01 11.86 -2.98
C LEU A 235 8.02 11.07 -3.84
N PHE A 236 7.08 10.37 -3.22
CA PHE A 236 5.96 9.74 -3.91
C PHE A 236 4.72 10.59 -3.66
N PRO A 237 4.37 11.54 -4.55
CA PRO A 237 3.13 12.27 -4.41
C PRO A 237 1.98 11.26 -4.27
N VAL A 238 1.10 11.55 -3.32
CA VAL A 238 -0.02 10.72 -2.80
C VAL A 238 -1.11 10.41 -3.85
N ALA A 239 -0.79 10.44 -5.14
CA ALA A 239 -1.62 9.91 -6.21
C ALA A 239 -1.58 8.36 -6.26
N TRP A 240 -0.55 7.73 -5.70
CA TRP A 240 -0.28 6.29 -5.84
C TRP A 240 -0.78 5.40 -4.68
N LEU A 241 -1.56 5.96 -3.75
CA LEU A 241 -2.09 5.24 -2.57
C LEU A 241 -3.60 5.41 -2.40
N ARG A 242 -4.32 5.59 -3.52
CA ARG A 242 -5.70 5.12 -3.61
C ARG A 242 -5.69 3.82 -4.40
N ILE A 243 -6.11 2.77 -3.70
CA ILE A 243 -6.30 1.36 -4.06
C ILE A 243 -5.05 0.49 -3.93
#